data_AF-A0A953RFN3-F1
#
_entry.id   AF-A0A953RFN3-F1
#
_cell.length_a   1.000
_cell.length_b   1.000
_cell.length_c   1.000
_cell.angle_alpha   90.00
_cell.angle_beta   90.00
_cell.angle_gamma   90.00
#
_symmetry.space_group_name_H-M   'P 1'
#
loop_
_entity.id
_entity.type
_entity.pdbx_description
1 polymer ?
#
loop_
_entity_poly.entity_id
_entity_poly.type
_entity_poly.pdbx_seq_one_letter_code
_entity_poly.pdbx_strand_id
1 'polypeptide(L)'
;MWFAVLPARSADGWWTLRLTSGLRFSFEKEPNGARVADKQNPANTAWSVDFKTPLAQFTRDYAIVSRVRDSKTEQTVVIVAGIGSWGTLAAGEFVTMPEHLKKLEALAPKHWEQKNLQVVLATDVIRGSSGPPTVLAAHFW
;
A
#
# COMPACT_ATOMS: atom_id res chain seq x y z
N MET A 1 2.16 0.17 -19.15
CA MET A 1 2.01 0.03 -17.68
C MET A 1 1.27 1.27 -17.20
N TRP A 2 0.05 1.12 -16.67
CA TRP A 2 -0.72 2.25 -16.16
C TRP A 2 -0.53 2.33 -14.65
N PHE A 3 -0.23 3.53 -14.15
CA PHE A 3 -0.08 3.81 -12.72
C PHE A 3 -1.34 4.52 -12.23
N ALA A 4 -1.94 4.03 -11.14
CA ALA A 4 -2.81 4.84 -10.31
C ALA A 4 -2.08 5.14 -9.01
N VAL A 5 -1.73 6.42 -8.83
CA VAL A 5 -1.34 6.98 -7.54
C VAL A 5 -2.56 7.69 -7.01
N LEU A 6 -3.23 7.10 -6.02
CA LEU A 6 -4.42 7.69 -5.42
C LEU A 6 -4.21 7.75 -3.91
N PRO A 7 -4.41 8.91 -3.26
CA PRO A 7 -4.62 8.89 -1.82
C PRO A 7 -5.84 8.00 -1.53
N ALA A 8 -5.82 7.21 -0.46
CA ALA A 8 -6.95 6.33 -0.09
C ALA A 8 -8.30 7.07 0.02
N ARG A 9 -8.24 8.40 0.15
CA ARG A 9 -9.36 9.34 0.21
C ARG A 9 -10.12 9.52 -1.11
N SER A 10 -9.54 9.12 -2.25
CA SER A 10 -10.07 9.40 -3.60
C SER A 10 -9.99 8.19 -4.53
N ALA A 11 -10.19 6.97 -4.01
CA ALA A 11 -10.25 5.75 -4.83
C ALA A 11 -11.58 5.70 -5.63
N ASP A 12 -11.80 6.68 -6.51
CA ASP A 12 -13.12 7.01 -7.03
C ASP A 12 -13.34 6.52 -8.48
N GLY A 13 -12.53 5.54 -8.93
CA GLY A 13 -12.65 4.91 -10.25
C GLY A 13 -13.32 3.55 -10.17
N TRP A 14 -14.35 3.30 -11.00
CA TRP A 14 -14.98 1.98 -11.14
C TRP A 14 -13.96 0.86 -11.40
N TRP A 15 -12.95 1.14 -12.22
CA TRP A 15 -11.91 0.17 -12.55
C TRP A 15 -10.99 -0.12 -11.35
N THR A 16 -10.66 0.87 -10.53
CA THR A 16 -9.85 0.70 -9.31
C THR A 16 -10.60 -0.15 -8.31
N LEU A 17 -11.86 0.20 -8.02
CA LEU A 17 -12.72 -0.56 -7.11
C LEU A 17 -12.88 -2.01 -7.58
N ARG A 18 -13.03 -2.26 -8.88
CA ARG A 18 -13.09 -3.61 -9.44
C ARG A 18 -11.79 -4.39 -9.20
N LEU A 19 -10.63 -3.78 -9.43
CA LEU A 19 -9.32 -4.44 -9.30
C LEU A 19 -8.91 -4.64 -7.84
N THR A 20 -9.36 -3.78 -6.94
CA THR A 20 -9.07 -3.91 -5.50
C THR A 20 -10.13 -4.72 -4.76
N SER A 21 -11.31 -4.92 -5.35
CA SER A 21 -12.35 -5.78 -4.78
C SER A 21 -11.84 -7.22 -4.64
N GLY A 22 -11.96 -7.76 -3.44
CA GLY A 22 -11.52 -9.12 -3.13
C GLY A 22 -10.04 -9.25 -2.74
N LEU A 23 -9.21 -8.22 -2.91
CA LEU A 23 -7.81 -8.27 -2.47
C LEU A 23 -7.67 -8.49 -0.95
N ARG A 24 -6.55 -9.08 -0.52
CA ARG A 24 -6.31 -9.46 0.89
C ARG A 24 -6.14 -8.23 1.77
N PHE A 25 -5.28 -7.30 1.33
CA PHE A 25 -5.05 -6.04 2.02
C PHE A 25 -5.90 -4.94 1.39
N SER A 26 -6.60 -4.18 2.22
CA SER A 26 -7.46 -3.07 1.81
C SER A 26 -7.42 -1.94 2.82
N PHE A 27 -7.75 -0.72 2.38
CA PHE A 27 -7.99 0.38 3.29
C PHE A 27 -9.42 0.32 3.83
N GLU A 28 -9.54 0.51 5.14
CA GLU A 28 -10.83 0.66 5.81
C GLU A 28 -10.88 2.01 6.53
N LYS A 29 -12.03 2.67 6.44
CA LYS A 29 -12.28 3.92 7.13
C LYS A 29 -12.58 3.62 8.60
N GLU A 30 -11.94 4.37 9.49
CA GLU A 30 -12.23 4.38 10.92
C GLU A 30 -12.89 5.72 11.31
N PRO A 31 -13.55 5.82 12.48
CA PRO A 31 -14.26 7.04 12.88
C PRO A 31 -13.42 8.31 12.86
N ASN A 32 -12.13 8.20 13.22
CA ASN A 32 -11.19 9.32 13.25
C ASN A 32 -10.05 9.16 12.25
N GLY A 33 -10.09 8.16 11.37
CA GLY A 33 -8.88 7.66 10.75
C GLY A 33 -9.11 6.71 9.60
N ALA A 34 -8.06 5.95 9.29
CA ALA A 34 -8.15 4.79 8.44
C ALA A 34 -7.11 3.76 8.87
N ARG A 35 -7.32 2.53 8.44
CA ARG A 35 -6.39 1.42 8.67
C ARG A 35 -6.16 0.60 7.41
N VAL A 36 -5.05 -0.14 7.38
CA VAL A 36 -4.87 -1.29 6.49
C VAL A 36 -5.47 -2.50 7.18
N ALA A 37 -6.50 -3.08 6.57
CA ALA A 37 -7.08 -4.35 7.00
C ALA A 37 -6.42 -5.53 6.30
N ASP A 38 -6.19 -6.62 7.04
CA ASP A 38 -5.80 -7.92 6.49
C ASP A 38 -6.95 -8.91 6.64
N LYS A 39 -7.53 -9.34 5.51
CA LYS A 39 -8.63 -10.32 5.52
C LYS A 39 -8.27 -11.65 6.16
N GLN A 40 -6.99 -12.03 6.16
CA GLN A 40 -6.51 -13.27 6.79
C GLN A 40 -6.16 -13.08 8.27
N ASN A 41 -6.03 -11.83 8.73
CA ASN A 41 -5.79 -11.52 10.13
C ASN A 41 -6.62 -10.28 10.55
N PRO A 42 -7.96 -10.43 10.65
CA PRO A 42 -8.86 -9.30 10.89
C PRO A 42 -8.65 -8.65 12.27
N ALA A 43 -8.03 -9.36 13.22
CA ALA A 43 -7.69 -8.86 14.54
C ALA A 43 -6.50 -7.88 14.54
N ASN A 44 -5.74 -7.80 13.44
CA ASN A 44 -4.64 -6.85 13.34
C ASN A 44 -5.17 -5.41 13.17
N THR A 45 -4.96 -4.60 14.20
CA THR A 45 -5.28 -3.17 14.23
C THR A 45 -4.04 -2.28 14.27
N ALA A 46 -2.84 -2.86 14.17
CA ALA A 46 -1.58 -2.14 14.32
C ALA A 46 -1.29 -1.16 13.17
N TRP A 47 -1.90 -1.36 12.00
CA TRP A 47 -1.67 -0.54 10.80
C TRP A 47 -2.78 0.50 10.65
N SER A 48 -2.92 1.38 11.65
CA SER A 48 -3.95 2.42 11.70
C SER A 48 -3.33 3.80 11.84
N VAL A 49 -4.07 4.80 11.38
CA VAL A 49 -3.72 6.22 11.46
C VAL A 49 -4.94 6.98 11.97
N ASP A 50 -4.76 7.73 13.06
CA ASP A 50 -5.74 8.70 13.55
C ASP A 50 -5.46 10.08 12.92
N PHE A 51 -6.40 10.55 12.09
CA PHE A 51 -6.33 11.85 11.42
C PHE A 51 -6.56 13.05 12.34
N LYS A 52 -7.01 12.82 13.58
CA LYS A 52 -7.07 13.87 14.62
C LYS A 52 -5.72 14.11 15.29
N THR A 53 -4.75 13.22 15.11
CA THR A 53 -3.40 13.40 15.62
C THR A 53 -2.82 14.70 15.05
N PRO A 54 -2.36 15.63 15.90
CA PRO A 54 -1.69 16.83 15.43
C PRO A 54 -0.52 16.48 14.52
N LEU A 55 -0.34 17.27 13.45
CA LEU A 55 0.71 17.02 12.44
C LEU A 55 2.10 16.83 13.07
N ALA A 56 2.40 17.57 14.13
CA ALA A 56 3.68 17.49 14.85
C ALA A 56 3.89 16.18 15.65
N GLN A 57 2.81 15.45 15.96
CA GLN A 57 2.81 14.17 16.67
C GLN A 57 2.60 12.98 15.72
N PHE A 58 2.42 13.25 14.42
CA PHE A 58 2.24 12.24 13.41
C PHE A 58 3.58 11.55 13.14
N THR A 59 3.71 10.30 13.55
CA THR A 59 5.00 9.58 13.54
C THR A 59 5.08 8.46 12.52
N ARG A 60 3.95 8.00 11.98
CA ARG A 60 3.93 6.86 11.06
C ARG A 60 2.75 6.93 10.10
N ASP A 61 2.98 6.51 8.87
CA ASP A 61 1.96 6.35 7.83
C ASP A 61 2.11 4.95 7.20
N TYR A 62 1.04 4.48 6.56
CA TYR A 62 0.98 3.16 5.96
C TYR A 62 0.50 3.22 4.51
N ALA A 63 0.90 2.23 3.74
CA ALA A 63 0.54 2.12 2.34
C ALA A 63 0.38 0.68 1.88
N ILE A 64 -0.31 0.54 0.75
CA ILE A 64 -0.47 -0.71 0.03
C ILE A 64 0.03 -0.48 -1.39
N VAL A 65 0.96 -1.33 -1.82
CA VAL A 65 1.35 -1.46 -3.23
C VAL A 65 0.78 -2.77 -3.74
N SER A 66 0.01 -2.72 -4.83
CA SER A 66 -0.54 -3.93 -5.47
C SER A 66 -0.12 -3.98 -6.93
N ARG A 67 0.34 -5.14 -7.40
CA ARG A 67 0.51 -5.44 -8.82
C ARG A 67 -0.48 -6.54 -9.18
N VAL A 68 -1.38 -6.26 -10.09
CA VAL A 68 -2.42 -7.19 -10.53
C VAL A 68 -2.47 -7.25 -12.05
N ARG A 69 -2.58 -8.45 -12.60
CA ARG A 69 -2.89 -8.67 -14.02
C ARG A 69 -4.40 -8.64 -14.20
N ASP A 70 -4.90 -7.63 -14.91
CA ASP A 70 -6.32 -7.54 -15.23
C ASP A 70 -6.64 -8.53 -16.35
N SER A 71 -7.40 -9.58 -16.05
CA SER A 71 -7.77 -10.61 -17.02
C SER A 71 -8.59 -10.07 -18.20
N LYS A 72 -9.26 -8.93 -18.04
CA LYS A 72 -10.09 -8.35 -19.11
C LYS A 72 -9.27 -7.60 -20.15
N THR A 73 -8.16 -7.01 -19.74
CA THR A 73 -7.30 -6.19 -20.62
C THR A 73 -5.97 -6.88 -20.91
N GLU A 74 -5.69 -7.99 -20.23
CA GLU A 74 -4.40 -8.70 -20.16
C GLU A 74 -3.22 -7.82 -19.71
N GLN A 75 -3.49 -6.62 -19.22
CA GLN A 75 -2.49 -5.66 -18.79
C GLN A 75 -2.15 -5.84 -17.31
N THR A 76 -0.88 -5.60 -16.99
CA THR A 76 -0.45 -5.46 -15.60
C THR A 76 -0.68 -4.03 -15.12
N VAL A 77 -1.36 -3.91 -14.00
CA VAL A 77 -1.66 -2.65 -13.32
C VAL A 77 -0.91 -2.62 -12.01
N VAL A 78 -0.28 -1.48 -11.70
CA VAL A 78 0.30 -1.22 -10.39
C VAL A 78 -0.49 -0.11 -9.72
N ILE A 79 -0.98 -0.42 -8.52
CA ILE A 79 -1.76 0.47 -7.66
C ILE A 79 -0.86 0.86 -6.49
N VAL A 80 -0.69 2.16 -6.30
CA VAL A 80 0.14 2.74 -5.25
C VAL A 80 -0.74 3.69 -4.44
N ALA A 81 -0.96 3.37 -3.17
CA ALA A 81 -1.84 4.16 -2.33
C ALA A 81 -1.37 4.13 -0.88
N GLY A 82 -1.34 5.31 -0.25
CA GLY A 82 -1.15 5.47 1.19
C GLY A 82 -2.44 5.88 1.90
N ILE A 83 -2.48 5.62 3.21
CA ILE A 83 -3.51 6.18 4.09
C ILE A 83 -3.41 7.71 4.09
N GLY A 84 -2.22 8.23 4.36
CA GLY A 84 -1.87 9.63 4.22
C GLY A 84 -0.91 9.93 3.07
N SER A 85 -0.44 11.18 3.06
CA SER A 85 0.45 11.69 2.02
C SER A 85 1.85 11.08 2.12
N TRP A 86 2.38 10.85 3.33
CA TRP A 86 3.70 10.25 3.51
C TRP A 86 3.71 8.79 3.11
N GLY A 87 2.64 8.04 3.39
CA GLY A 87 2.47 6.66 2.94
C GLY A 87 2.44 6.57 1.42
N THR A 88 1.74 7.51 0.76
CA THR A 88 1.69 7.56 -0.72
C THR A 88 3.07 7.88 -1.30
N LEU A 89 3.81 8.80 -0.69
CA LEU A 89 5.18 9.14 -1.09
C LEU A 89 6.11 7.92 -0.93
N ALA A 90 6.14 7.30 0.25
CA ALA A 90 6.96 6.13 0.52
C ALA A 90 6.62 4.93 -0.38
N ALA A 91 5.34 4.77 -0.74
CA ALA A 91 4.91 3.74 -1.68
C ALA A 91 5.36 4.05 -3.12
N GLY A 92 5.37 5.33 -3.51
CA GLY A 92 5.94 5.79 -4.77
C GLY A 92 7.45 5.54 -4.83
N GLU A 93 8.18 5.89 -3.78
CA GLU A 93 9.61 5.59 -3.65
C GLU A 93 9.86 4.07 -3.72
N PHE A 94 9.06 3.27 -3.03
CA PHE A 94 9.19 1.81 -3.03
C PHE A 94 9.12 1.20 -4.44
N VAL A 95 8.25 1.72 -5.32
CA VAL A 95 8.10 1.18 -6.69
C VAL A 95 9.05 1.81 -7.71
N THR A 96 9.68 2.93 -7.38
CA THR A 96 10.58 3.67 -8.30
C THR A 96 12.06 3.49 -7.98
N MET A 97 12.40 3.16 -6.73
CA MET A 97 13.76 3.01 -6.24
C MET A 97 14.17 1.52 -6.16
N PRO A 98 15.14 1.06 -6.98
CA PRO A 98 15.53 -0.35 -7.04
C PRO A 98 15.98 -0.95 -5.70
N GLU A 99 16.59 -0.15 -4.83
CA GLU A 99 17.03 -0.54 -3.49
C GLU A 99 15.88 -0.98 -2.58
N HIS A 100 14.67 -0.44 -2.80
CA HIS A 100 13.49 -0.80 -2.03
C HIS A 100 12.85 -2.09 -2.55
N LEU A 101 12.89 -2.31 -3.86
CA LEU A 101 12.45 -3.57 -4.47
C LEU A 101 13.29 -4.76 -4.01
N LYS A 102 14.59 -4.59 -3.75
CA LYS A 102 15.44 -5.66 -3.16
C LYS A 102 14.93 -6.16 -1.81
N LYS A 103 14.28 -5.30 -1.01
CA LYS A 103 13.66 -5.72 0.26
C LYS A 103 12.47 -6.66 0.02
N LEU A 104 11.75 -6.48 -1.08
CA LEU A 104 10.67 -7.37 -1.50
C LEU A 104 11.20 -8.71 -2.02
N GLU A 105 12.26 -8.68 -2.83
CA GLU A 105 12.90 -9.88 -3.40
C GLU A 105 13.32 -10.87 -2.31
N ALA A 106 13.82 -10.38 -1.16
CA ALA A 106 14.18 -11.23 -0.02
C ALA A 106 13.00 -12.02 0.57
N LEU A 107 11.77 -11.56 0.39
CA LEU A 107 10.54 -12.21 0.86
C LEU A 107 9.82 -12.98 -0.25
N ALA A 108 10.27 -12.84 -1.49
CA ALA A 108 9.51 -13.26 -2.65
C ALA A 108 9.78 -14.73 -3.01
N PRO A 109 8.76 -15.48 -3.46
CA PRO A 109 8.95 -16.82 -3.97
C PRO A 109 9.71 -16.81 -5.31
N LYS A 110 10.17 -17.98 -5.77
CA LYS A 110 10.72 -18.11 -7.13
C LYS A 110 9.71 -17.61 -8.18
N HIS A 111 10.21 -16.91 -9.19
CA HIS A 111 9.42 -16.36 -10.31
C HIS A 111 8.29 -15.41 -9.87
N TRP A 112 8.44 -14.74 -8.73
CA TRP A 112 7.46 -13.78 -8.22
C TRP A 112 7.18 -12.64 -9.21
N GLU A 113 8.10 -12.33 -10.12
CA GLU A 113 7.98 -11.30 -11.15
C GLU A 113 6.78 -11.54 -12.06
N GLN A 114 6.36 -12.80 -12.20
CA GLN A 114 5.22 -13.22 -13.02
C GLN A 114 3.91 -13.32 -12.22
N LYS A 115 3.97 -13.11 -10.90
CA LYS A 115 2.83 -13.22 -10.00
C LYS A 115 2.15 -11.88 -9.75
N ASN A 116 0.89 -11.94 -9.35
CA ASN A 116 0.27 -10.81 -8.69
C ASN A 116 0.87 -10.68 -7.28
N LEU A 117 0.87 -9.46 -6.77
CA LEU A 117 1.32 -9.23 -5.41
C LEU A 117 0.60 -8.07 -4.72
N GLN A 118 0.63 -8.11 -3.40
CA GLN A 118 0.36 -6.98 -2.54
C GLN A 118 1.44 -6.85 -1.48
N VAL A 119 1.85 -5.63 -1.19
CA VAL A 119 2.82 -5.29 -0.14
C VAL A 119 2.21 -4.24 0.76
N VAL A 120 2.23 -4.50 2.06
CA VAL A 120 1.93 -3.49 3.08
C VAL A 120 3.23 -2.82 3.49
N LEU A 121 3.25 -1.50 3.44
CA LEU A 121 4.40 -0.67 3.78
C LEU A 121 4.09 0.19 4.99
N ALA A 122 5.11 0.43 5.81
CA ALA A 122 5.14 1.52 6.77
C ALA A 122 6.24 2.53 6.40
N THR A 123 6.03 3.77 6.76
CA THR A 123 7.05 4.82 6.75
C THR A 123 6.96 5.63 8.03
N ASP A 124 8.12 5.93 8.61
CA ASP A 124 8.20 6.85 9.73
C ASP A 124 8.12 8.29 9.23
N VAL A 125 7.34 9.13 9.90
CA VAL A 125 7.21 10.54 9.59
C VAL A 125 8.12 11.32 10.54
N ILE A 126 9.22 11.84 9.99
CA ILE A 126 10.25 12.53 10.75
C ILE A 126 10.29 13.98 10.27
N ARG A 127 9.90 14.91 11.16
CA ARG A 127 9.86 16.36 10.87
C ARG A 127 9.09 16.69 9.58
N GLY A 128 8.00 15.97 9.32
CA GLY A 128 7.16 16.18 8.14
C GLY A 128 7.66 15.54 6.85
N SER A 129 8.71 14.72 6.89
CA SER A 129 9.22 13.93 5.75
C SER A 129 8.99 12.44 5.98
N SER A 130 8.74 11.68 4.91
CA SER A 130 8.70 10.21 4.96
C SER A 130 10.11 9.66 5.05
N GLY A 131 10.34 8.75 5.99
CA GLY A 131 11.51 7.89 6.03
C GLY A 131 11.40 6.74 5.03
N PRO A 132 12.46 5.92 4.89
CA PRO A 132 12.47 4.82 3.94
C PRO A 132 11.31 3.82 4.15
N PRO A 133 10.68 3.32 3.08
CA PRO A 133 9.63 2.33 3.20
C PRO A 133 10.15 1.03 3.83
N THR A 134 9.36 0.52 4.77
CA THR A 134 9.57 -0.77 5.45
C THR A 134 8.45 -1.74 5.06
N VAL A 135 8.82 -2.94 4.60
CA VAL A 135 7.86 -3.98 4.26
C VAL A 135 7.35 -4.65 5.53
N LEU A 136 6.05 -4.54 5.79
CA LEU A 136 5.39 -5.15 6.94
C LEU A 136 4.78 -6.51 6.61
N ALA A 137 4.27 -6.65 5.40
CA ALA A 137 3.69 -7.88 4.90
C ALA A 137 3.78 -7.92 3.37
N ALA A 138 3.92 -9.12 2.82
CA ALA A 138 3.85 -9.36 1.38
C ALA A 138 2.97 -10.58 1.11
N HIS A 139 2.20 -10.51 0.03
CA HIS A 139 1.33 -11.58 -0.42
C HIS A 139 1.50 -11.74 -1.93
N PHE A 140 1.67 -12.98 -2.40
CA PHE A 140 1.91 -13.32 -3.80
C PHE A 140 0.94 -14.42 -4.25
N TRP A 141 0.33 -14.28 -5.42
CA TRP A 141 -0.55 -15.28 -6.02
C TRP A 141 -0.39 -15.37 -7.53
#